data_AF-H6WP60-F1
#
_entry.id   AF-H6WP60-F1
#
_cell.length_a   1.000
_cell.length_b   1.000
_cell.length_c   1.000
_cell.angle_alpha   90.00
_cell.angle_beta   90.00
_cell.angle_gamma   90.00
#
_symmetry.space_group_name_H-M   'P 1'
#
loop_
_entity.id
_entity.type
_entity.pdbx_description
1 polymer ?
#
loop_
_entity_poly.entity_id
_entity_poly.type
_entity_poly.pdbx_seq_one_letter_code
_entity_poly.pdbx_strand_id
1 'polypeptide(L)' 'RKVVCTNKQRPVIPNKWQSCEDLRVMSKLMKECWYHNPAARLPALRIKKTLANLGAHDDLKC' A
#
# COMPACT_ATOMS: atom_id res chain seq x y z
N ARG A 1 -9.08 -6.43 -19.35
CA ARG A 1 -9.54 -5.02 -19.18
C ARG A 1 -10.81 -4.88 -18.34
N LYS A 2 -11.85 -5.72 -18.52
CA LYS A 2 -13.15 -5.60 -17.84
C LYS A 2 -13.09 -5.37 -16.32
N VAL A 3 -12.28 -6.14 -15.58
CA VAL A 3 -12.22 -6.07 -14.11
C VAL A 3 -11.61 -4.76 -13.58
N VAL A 4 -10.43 -4.39 -14.07
CA VAL A 4 -9.65 -3.26 -13.51
C VAL A 4 -10.01 -1.92 -14.15
N CYS A 5 -10.27 -1.91 -15.47
CA CYS A 5 -10.50 -0.67 -16.23
C CYS A 5 -11.99 -0.30 -16.26
N THR A 6 -12.87 -1.27 -16.51
CA THR A 6 -14.32 -1.04 -16.65
C THR A 6 -15.02 -1.12 -15.30
N ASN A 7 -14.84 -2.23 -14.56
CA ASN A 7 -15.48 -2.46 -13.28
C ASN A 7 -14.74 -1.80 -12.11
N LYS A 8 -13.55 -1.22 -12.36
CA LYS A 8 -12.70 -0.52 -11.38
C LYS A 8 -12.42 -1.32 -10.10
N GLN A 9 -12.49 -2.65 -10.18
CA GLN A 9 -12.26 -3.52 -9.03
C GLN A 9 -10.76 -3.54 -8.66
N ARG A 10 -10.51 -3.65 -7.36
CA ARG A 10 -9.20 -3.87 -6.74
C ARG A 10 -9.32 -5.00 -5.72
N PRO A 11 -8.21 -5.69 -5.40
CA PRO A 11 -8.21 -6.65 -4.30
C PRO A 11 -8.75 -6.05 -3.00
N VAL A 12 -9.61 -6.80 -2.32
CA VAL A 12 -10.14 -6.41 -1.00
C VAL A 12 -9.04 -6.59 0.03
N ILE A 13 -8.79 -5.55 0.82
CA ILE A 13 -7.84 -5.64 1.93
C ILE A 13 -8.61 -6.12 3.18
N PRO A 14 -8.21 -7.23 3.81
CA PRO A 14 -8.87 -7.73 5.01
C PRO A 14 -8.85 -6.70 6.15
N ASN A 15 -9.98 -6.52 6.83
CA ASN A 15 -10.06 -5.60 7.98
C ASN A 15 -9.09 -5.95 9.11
N LYS A 16 -8.70 -7.22 9.23
CA LYS A 16 -7.68 -7.68 10.19
C LYS A 16 -6.34 -6.94 10.03
N TRP A 17 -6.01 -6.43 8.84
CA TRP A 17 -4.77 -5.67 8.61
C TRP A 17 -4.74 -4.34 9.38
N GLN A 18 -5.88 -3.85 9.85
CA GLN A 18 -5.93 -2.64 10.67
C GLN A 18 -5.35 -2.85 12.08
N SER A 19 -5.27 -4.10 12.56
CA SER A 19 -4.75 -4.41 13.91
C SER A 19 -3.22 -4.45 13.99
N CYS A 20 -2.52 -4.41 12.86
CA CYS A 20 -1.06 -4.40 12.79
C CYS A 20 -0.61 -3.17 12.02
N GLU A 21 0.30 -2.38 12.61
CA GLU A 21 0.79 -1.13 12.01
C GLU A 21 1.41 -1.37 10.63
N ASP A 22 2.27 -2.37 10.50
CA ASP A 22 3.02 -2.62 9.27
C ASP A 22 2.10 -3.06 8.14
N LEU A 23 1.10 -3.90 8.47
CA LEU A 23 0.04 -4.28 7.53
C LEU A 23 -0.87 -3.10 7.18
N ARG A 24 -1.12 -2.18 8.12
CA ARG A 24 -1.89 -0.96 7.84
C ARG A 24 -1.14 -0.05 6.87
N VAL A 25 0.16 0.15 7.06
CA VAL A 25 0.98 0.94 6.13
C VAL A 25 1.05 0.27 4.76
N MET A 26 1.23 -1.05 4.71
CA MET A 26 1.19 -1.81 3.45
C MET A 26 -0.17 -1.66 2.75
N SER A 27 -1.27 -1.70 3.50
CA SER A 27 -2.61 -1.51 2.94
C SER A 27 -2.79 -0.14 2.29
N LYS A 28 -2.20 0.91 2.89
CA LYS A 28 -2.23 2.27 2.36
C LYS A 28 -1.39 2.39 1.10
N LEU A 29 -0.16 1.85 1.11
CA LEU A 29 0.72 1.81 -0.05
C LEU A 29 0.04 1.15 -1.26
N MET A 30 -0.59 -0.02 -1.07
CA MET A 30 -1.30 -0.71 -2.16
C MET A 30 -2.43 0.13 -2.73
N LYS A 31 -3.25 0.77 -1.88
CA LYS A 31 -4.35 1.64 -2.34
C LYS A 31 -3.84 2.82 -3.18
N GLU A 32 -2.78 3.48 -2.74
CA GLU A 32 -2.19 4.64 -3.43
C GLU A 32 -1.49 4.25 -4.74
N CYS A 33 -0.88 3.06 -4.82
CA CYS A 33 -0.32 2.52 -6.06
C CYS A 33 -1.40 2.09 -7.07
N TRP A 34 -2.61 1.76 -6.61
CA TRP A 34 -3.70 1.26 -7.43
C TRP A 34 -4.67 2.32 -7.94
N TYR A 35 -4.35 3.61 -7.76
CA TYR A 35 -5.19 4.69 -8.28
C TYR A 35 -5.43 4.56 -9.79
N HIS A 36 -6.65 4.92 -10.18
CA HIS A 36 -7.06 4.92 -11.58
C HIS A 36 -6.26 5.96 -12.37
N ASN A 37 -6.09 7.16 -11.81
CA ASN A 37 -5.23 8.20 -12.35
C ASN A 37 -3.75 7.80 -12.17
N PRO A 38 -2.97 7.61 -13.26
CA PRO A 38 -1.55 7.26 -13.16
C PRO A 38 -0.71 8.34 -12.48
N ALA A 39 -1.04 9.63 -12.65
CA ALA A 39 -0.30 10.73 -12.04
C ALA A 39 -0.50 10.82 -10.51
N ALA A 40 -1.55 10.19 -9.98
CA ALA A 40 -1.79 10.12 -8.54
C ALA A 40 -1.02 8.98 -7.85
N ARG A 41 -0.44 8.05 -8.63
CA ARG A 41 0.27 6.88 -8.07
C ARG A 41 1.60 7.30 -7.46
N LEU A 42 2.00 6.56 -6.43
CA LEU A 42 3.29 6.79 -5.80
C LEU A 42 4.45 6.51 -6.76
N PRO A 43 5.47 7.38 -6.80
CA PRO A 43 6.73 7.07 -7.48
C PRO A 43 7.52 6.03 -6.68
N ALA A 44 8.33 5.23 -7.38
CA ALA A 44 9.13 4.16 -6.77
C ALA A 44 9.98 4.63 -5.57
N LEU A 45 10.53 5.85 -5.64
CA LEU A 45 11.32 6.42 -4.55
C LEU A 45 10.48 6.62 -3.26
N ARG A 46 9.22 7.05 -3.37
CA ARG A 46 8.32 7.20 -2.23
C ARG A 46 8.04 5.84 -1.59
N ILE A 47 7.74 4.83 -2.42
CA ILE A 47 7.49 3.45 -1.94
C ILE A 47 8.72 2.93 -1.18
N LYS A 48 9.93 3.06 -1.75
CA LYS A 48 11.18 2.64 -1.12
C LYS A 48 11.38 3.31 0.25
N LYS A 49 11.18 4.62 0.34
CA LYS A 49 11.32 5.36 1.62
C LYS A 49 10.30 4.90 2.66
N THR A 50 9.05 4.68 2.27
CA THR A 50 8.02 4.18 3.20
C THR A 50 8.36 2.78 3.72
N LEU A 51 8.85 1.87 2.86
CA LEU A 51 9.26 0.53 3.28
C LEU A 51 10.50 0.54 4.17
N ALA A 52 11.48 1.40 3.88
CA ALA A 52 12.67 1.55 4.74
C ALA A 52 12.30 2.03 6.15
N ASN A 53 11.34 2.95 6.26
CA ASN A 53 10.84 3.43 7.56
C ASN A 53 10.10 2.34 8.34
N LEU A 54 9.45 1.38 7.67
CA LEU A 54 8.84 0.22 8.34
C LEU A 54 9.92 -0.71 8.91
N GLY A 55 10.95 -1.06 8.12
CA GLY A 55 12.04 -1.91 8.59
C GLY A 55 12.79 -1.34 9.79
N ALA A 56 13.02 -0.03 9.80
CA ALA A 56 13.64 0.66 10.94
C ALA A 56 12.82 0.60 12.24
N HIS A 57 11.50 0.38 12.16
CA HIS A 57 10.62 0.21 13.34
C HIS A 57 10.60 -1.24 13.86
N ASP A 58 11.09 -2.21 13.07
CA ASP A 58 11.28 -3.59 13.52
C ASP A 58 12.64 -3.80 14.17
N ASP A 59 13.68 -3.09 13.73
CA ASP A 59 15.00 -3.10 14.38
C ASP A 59 14.98 -2.52 15.82
N LEU A 60 13.92 -1.78 16.17
CA LEU A 60 13.71 -1.20 17.51
C LEU A 60 12.82 -2.08 18.43
N LYS A 61 12.27 -3.18 17.91
CA LYS A 61 11.63 -4.23 18.72
C LYS A 61 12.64 -5.33 19.03
N CYS A 62 13.74 -4.95 19.67
CA CYS A 62 14.72 -5.83 20.29
C CYS A 62 14.73 -5.56 21.80
#